data_AF-A0A2X0ZZ93-F1
#
_entry.id   AF-A0A2X0ZZ93-F1
#
_cell.length_a   1.000
_cell.length_b   1.000
_cell.length_c   1.000
_cell.angle_alpha   90.00
_cell.angle_beta   90.00
_cell.angle_gamma   90.00
#
_symmetry.space_group_name_H-M   'P 1'
#
loop_
_entity.id
_entity.type
_entity.pdbx_description
1 polymer ?
#
loop_
_entity_poly.entity_id
_entity_poly.type
_entity_poly.pdbx_seq_one_letter_code
_entity_poly.pdbx_strand_id
1 'polypeptide(L)'
;MARLNGKDSLLLVQPTDNALGAEGFLIGDQTEHTHSYERELTDEQTKFGRILGPGQLSESLDVTFYGNPDDPGQTAVLESIQKGTQLKIWEVQKHLNKNGKHNSLFAYTYVESLEKSAPTDNFLEISATLQVLNTTKKGELNPLPDDVLNFGDYDFEAPGEKTGEFNGEETTTPVAVTGLSVNPTTLTVSEGRTESIVANVVPVNATNKSVTYTSSDEAIATVNVQGVVTGVAEGSATITATTVDGGFTATTAVTVTI
;
A
#
# COMPACT_ATOMS: atom_id res chain seq x y z
N MET A 1 8.41 -11.04 30.15
CA MET A 1 8.66 -9.64 29.77
C MET A 1 8.43 -9.53 28.28
N ALA A 2 7.52 -8.66 27.83
CA ALA A 2 7.39 -8.36 26.40
C ALA A 2 8.68 -7.67 25.94
N ARG A 3 9.26 -8.13 24.84
CA ARG A 3 10.42 -7.48 24.23
C ARG A 3 9.89 -6.29 23.42
N LEU A 4 10.51 -5.12 23.57
CA LEU A 4 10.24 -3.98 22.71
C LEU A 4 11.00 -4.19 21.41
N ASN A 5 10.33 -4.09 20.27
CA ASN A 5 10.96 -4.13 18.95
C ASN A 5 11.12 -2.70 18.42
N GLY A 6 12.21 -2.42 17.70
CA GLY A 6 12.42 -1.09 17.09
C GLY A 6 11.27 -0.68 16.18
N LYS A 7 10.68 -1.63 15.45
CA LYS A 7 9.49 -1.41 14.60
C LYS A 7 8.24 -0.95 15.36
N ASP A 8 8.21 -1.15 16.68
CA ASP A 8 7.07 -0.75 17.51
C ASP A 8 7.25 0.68 18.06
N SER A 9 8.39 1.34 17.77
CA SER A 9 8.62 2.74 18.14
C SER A 9 8.49 3.63 16.91
N LEU A 10 7.59 4.60 16.97
CA LEU A 10 7.22 5.50 15.87
C LEU A 10 7.57 6.93 16.24
N LEU A 11 8.08 7.72 15.28
CA LEU A 11 8.31 9.15 15.46
C LEU A 11 7.22 9.96 14.76
N LEU A 12 6.46 10.72 15.54
CA LEU A 12 5.58 11.77 15.05
C LEU A 12 6.26 13.13 15.18
N VAL A 13 6.11 13.96 14.17
CA VAL A 13 6.61 15.34 14.14
C VAL A 13 5.48 16.32 13.86
N GLN A 14 5.59 17.51 14.42
CA GLN A 14 4.67 18.61 14.12
C GLN A 14 5.38 19.95 14.18
N PRO A 15 5.30 20.77 13.12
CA PRO A 15 5.71 22.16 13.16
C PRO A 15 5.02 22.94 14.28
N THR A 16 5.74 23.87 14.91
CA THR A 16 5.20 24.67 16.02
C THR A 16 4.20 25.73 15.59
N ASP A 17 4.19 26.10 14.30
CA ASP A 17 3.27 27.04 13.67
C ASP A 17 1.96 26.40 13.16
N ASN A 18 1.82 25.08 13.24
CA ASN A 18 0.57 24.39 12.92
C ASN A 18 -0.58 24.87 13.81
N ALA A 19 -1.79 24.92 13.22
CA ALA A 19 -3.00 25.29 13.92
C ALA A 19 -3.29 24.36 15.12
N LEU A 20 -3.94 24.92 16.15
CA LEU A 20 -4.35 24.13 17.32
C LEU A 20 -5.29 23.01 16.89
N GLY A 21 -5.01 21.78 17.34
CA GLY A 21 -5.79 20.59 16.98
C GLY A 21 -5.34 19.92 15.69
N ALA A 22 -4.34 20.45 14.98
CA ALA A 22 -3.68 19.71 13.91
C ALA A 22 -3.06 18.42 14.45
N GLU A 23 -3.06 17.38 13.61
CA GLU A 23 -2.45 16.09 13.93
C GLU A 23 -0.92 16.15 13.75
N GLY A 24 -0.22 15.20 14.36
CA GLY A 24 1.20 14.97 14.11
C GLY A 24 1.38 14.12 12.87
N PHE A 25 2.46 14.36 12.13
CA PHE A 25 2.81 13.59 10.94
C PHE A 25 3.83 12.51 11.31
N LEU A 26 3.68 11.31 10.78
CA LEU A 26 4.79 10.35 10.79
C LEU A 26 5.88 10.81 9.84
N ILE A 27 7.11 10.44 10.16
CA ILE A 27 8.20 10.49 9.18
C ILE A 27 8.12 9.21 8.35
N GLY A 28 7.65 9.31 7.10
CA GLY A 28 7.57 8.18 6.19
C GLY A 28 8.93 7.54 5.91
N ASP A 29 8.92 6.25 5.56
CA ASP A 29 10.09 5.47 5.13
C ASP A 29 11.30 5.52 6.07
N GLN A 30 11.02 5.61 7.38
CA GLN A 30 12.03 5.59 8.42
C GLN A 30 12.74 4.23 8.49
N THR A 31 14.07 4.25 8.52
CA THR A 31 14.90 3.04 8.63
C THR A 31 15.31 2.79 10.07
N GLU A 32 15.66 3.84 10.81
CA GLU A 32 15.94 3.79 12.25
C GLU A 32 15.77 5.16 12.92
N HIS A 33 15.70 5.16 14.26
CA HIS A 33 16.02 6.33 15.07
C HIS A 33 16.72 5.93 16.35
N THR A 34 17.45 6.88 16.90
CA THR A 34 18.15 6.75 18.18
C THR A 34 17.82 7.94 19.08
N HIS A 35 17.43 7.66 20.33
CA HIS A 35 17.29 8.70 21.36
C HIS A 35 18.47 8.61 22.33
N SER A 36 19.34 9.62 22.27
CA SER A 36 20.57 9.71 23.05
C SER A 36 20.39 10.58 24.28
N TYR A 37 20.95 10.13 25.41
CA TYR A 37 20.99 10.87 26.67
C TYR A 37 22.44 10.98 27.13
N GLU A 38 22.98 12.18 27.15
CA GLU A 38 24.34 12.45 27.57
C GLU A 38 24.34 13.36 28.78
N ARG A 39 25.00 12.96 29.86
CA ARG A 39 25.14 13.81 31.05
C ARG A 39 26.60 14.05 31.35
N GLU A 40 26.95 15.33 31.37
CA GLU A 40 28.26 15.76 31.84
C GLU A 40 28.42 15.41 33.33
N LEU A 41 29.66 15.18 33.75
CA LEU A 41 30.01 15.03 35.16
C LEU A 41 30.82 16.25 35.58
N THR A 42 30.36 16.94 36.61
CA THR A 42 31.16 17.93 37.29
C THR A 42 32.18 17.18 38.14
N ASP A 43 33.45 17.29 37.76
CA ASP A 43 34.56 16.68 38.46
C ASP A 43 35.48 17.76 39.01
N GLU A 44 35.44 17.93 40.34
CA GLU A 44 36.24 18.95 41.01
C GLU A 44 37.19 18.30 42.02
N GLN A 45 38.45 18.68 41.94
CA GLN A 45 39.45 18.34 42.93
C GLN A 45 39.43 19.38 44.05
N THR A 46 38.86 19.01 45.19
CA THR A 46 38.89 19.87 46.40
C THR A 46 40.18 19.63 47.20
N LYS A 47 40.43 20.51 48.18
CA LYS A 47 41.52 20.34 49.17
C LYS A 47 41.38 19.06 50.02
N PHE A 48 40.21 18.44 50.06
CA PHE A 48 39.91 17.25 50.86
C PHE A 48 39.57 16.01 50.03
N GLY A 49 39.76 16.07 48.70
CA GLY A 49 39.48 14.95 47.81
C GLY A 49 38.66 15.34 46.59
N ARG A 50 38.44 14.36 45.71
CA ARG A 50 37.66 14.50 44.48
C ARG A 50 36.16 14.46 44.80
N ILE A 51 35.40 15.43 44.30
CA ILE A 51 33.95 15.40 44.33
C ILE A 51 33.42 15.23 42.91
N LEU A 52 32.40 14.38 42.76
CA LEU A 52 31.69 14.16 41.50
C LEU A 52 30.24 14.57 41.68
N GLY A 53 29.74 15.40 40.76
CA GLY A 53 28.36 15.87 40.70
C GLY A 53 27.75 15.69 39.31
N PRO A 54 26.42 15.61 39.20
CA PRO A 54 25.77 15.62 37.90
C PRO A 54 25.88 17.01 37.26
N GLY A 55 26.44 17.06 36.05
CA GLY A 55 26.46 18.25 35.19
C GLY A 55 25.21 18.35 34.33
N GLN A 56 25.32 19.11 33.23
CA GLN A 56 24.23 19.34 32.29
C GLN A 56 23.82 18.03 31.59
N LEU A 57 22.52 17.83 31.43
CA LEU A 57 21.95 16.77 30.60
C LEU A 57 21.69 17.34 29.20
N SER A 58 22.19 16.66 28.18
CA SER A 58 21.86 16.86 26.78
C SER A 58 21.07 15.66 26.27
N GLU A 59 20.03 15.92 25.50
CA GLU A 59 19.22 14.91 24.82
C GLU A 59 19.22 15.22 23.33
N SER A 60 19.43 14.21 22.49
CA SER A 60 19.33 14.34 21.04
C SER A 60 18.58 13.14 20.45
N LEU A 61 17.91 13.36 19.34
CA LEU A 61 17.23 12.33 18.57
C LEU A 61 17.81 12.32 17.17
N ASP A 62 18.36 11.19 16.76
CA ASP A 62 18.84 10.97 15.40
C ASP A 62 17.81 10.13 14.65
N VAL A 63 17.49 10.52 13.42
CA VAL A 63 16.54 9.82 12.56
C VAL A 63 17.10 9.68 11.16
N THR A 64 16.90 8.51 10.55
CA THR A 64 17.27 8.22 9.17
C THR A 64 16.06 7.66 8.42
N PHE A 65 15.86 8.12 7.19
CA PHE A 65 14.72 7.75 6.35
C PHE A 65 15.02 7.88 4.87
N TYR A 66 14.30 7.13 4.03
CA TYR A 66 14.36 7.30 2.58
C TYR A 66 13.52 8.50 2.13
N GLY A 67 14.07 9.29 1.22
CA GLY A 67 13.46 10.54 0.78
C GLY A 67 12.19 10.32 -0.05
N ASN A 68 11.06 10.80 0.46
CA ASN A 68 9.78 10.87 -0.21
C ASN A 68 9.31 12.34 -0.26
N PRO A 69 9.24 12.96 -1.46
CA PRO A 69 8.93 14.39 -1.58
C PRO A 69 7.49 14.75 -1.17
N ASP A 70 6.58 13.78 -1.16
CA ASP A 70 5.16 13.99 -0.86
C ASP A 70 4.83 13.74 0.62
N ASP A 71 5.80 13.32 1.43
CA ASP A 71 5.60 13.03 2.85
C ASP A 71 5.59 14.33 3.71
N PRO A 72 4.49 14.64 4.43
CA PRO A 72 4.40 15.83 5.26
C PRO A 72 5.36 15.85 6.45
N GLY A 73 5.69 14.68 7.01
CA GLY A 73 6.61 14.57 8.15
C GLY A 73 8.05 14.86 7.75
N GLN A 74 8.50 14.29 6.63
CA GLN A 74 9.80 14.60 6.03
C GLN A 74 9.89 16.07 5.63
N THR A 75 8.81 16.61 5.04
CA THR A 75 8.72 18.04 4.71
C THR A 75 8.85 18.92 5.96
N ALA A 76 8.18 18.57 7.06
CA ALA A 76 8.29 19.29 8.32
C ALA A 76 9.74 19.31 8.86
N VAL A 77 10.44 18.18 8.82
CA VAL A 77 11.87 18.10 9.20
C VAL A 77 12.74 18.97 8.30
N LEU A 78 12.59 18.83 6.97
CA LEU A 78 13.38 19.56 5.98
C LEU A 78 13.16 21.08 6.02
N GLU A 79 11.93 21.53 6.22
CA GLU A 79 11.63 22.96 6.29
C GLU A 79 12.07 23.57 7.62
N SER A 80 11.98 22.81 8.72
CA SER A 80 12.32 23.34 10.05
C SER A 80 13.79 23.75 10.16
N ILE A 81 14.72 22.97 9.59
CA ILE A 81 16.15 23.32 9.55
C ILE A 81 16.39 24.56 8.68
N GLN A 82 15.71 24.69 7.54
CA GLN A 82 15.87 25.84 6.65
C GLN A 82 15.30 27.13 7.25
N LYS A 83 14.16 27.03 7.94
CA LYS A 83 13.48 28.16 8.58
C LYS A 83 14.05 28.48 9.96
N GLY A 84 14.85 27.59 10.56
CA GLY A 84 15.31 27.70 11.94
C GLY A 84 14.16 27.67 12.95
N THR A 85 13.13 26.86 12.69
CA THR A 85 11.92 26.78 13.52
C THR A 85 11.93 25.52 14.38
N GLN A 86 11.19 25.56 15.49
CA GLN A 86 11.09 24.42 16.39
C GLN A 86 10.12 23.36 15.83
N LEU A 87 10.44 22.11 16.11
CA LEU A 87 9.55 20.97 15.92
C LEU A 87 9.11 20.41 17.27
N LYS A 88 7.87 19.95 17.31
CA LYS A 88 7.37 19.08 18.37
C LYS A 88 7.55 17.65 17.90
N ILE A 89 8.08 16.79 18.77
CA ILE A 89 8.28 15.37 18.48
C ILE A 89 7.60 14.52 19.54
N TRP A 90 6.98 13.44 19.09
CA TRP A 90 6.52 12.35 19.92
C TRP A 90 7.16 11.05 19.47
N GLU A 91 7.90 10.41 20.36
CA GLU A 91 8.21 8.99 20.21
C GLU A 91 7.05 8.19 20.79
N VAL A 92 6.43 7.33 20.00
CA VAL A 92 5.17 6.63 20.33
C VAL A 92 5.36 5.13 20.21
N GLN A 93 4.92 4.39 21.22
CA GLN A 93 4.90 2.93 21.18
C GLN A 93 3.63 2.41 20.52
N LYS A 94 3.76 1.60 19.44
CA LYS A 94 2.66 1.02 18.66
C LYS A 94 1.68 0.22 19.52
N HIS A 95 2.17 -0.49 20.53
CA HIS A 95 1.29 -1.28 21.40
C HIS A 95 0.57 -0.42 22.45
N LEU A 96 -0.76 -0.62 22.53
CA LEU A 96 -1.58 0.00 23.56
C LEU A 96 -1.20 -0.51 24.95
N ASN A 97 -1.16 0.42 25.89
CA ASN A 97 -0.98 0.14 27.31
C ASN A 97 -2.29 -0.35 27.94
N LYS A 98 -2.26 -0.64 29.25
CA LYS A 98 -3.42 -1.16 30.00
C LYS A 98 -4.64 -0.23 29.99
N ASN A 99 -4.45 1.05 29.69
CA ASN A 99 -5.50 2.07 29.61
C ASN A 99 -6.05 2.23 28.19
N GLY A 100 -5.62 1.40 27.23
CA GLY A 100 -6.02 1.52 25.83
C GLY A 100 -5.42 2.73 25.12
N LYS A 101 -4.24 3.20 25.56
CA LYS A 101 -3.51 4.36 25.02
C LYS A 101 -2.10 3.99 24.60
N HIS A 102 -1.49 4.76 23.70
CA HIS A 102 -0.07 4.59 23.38
C HIS A 102 0.79 5.30 24.41
N ASN A 103 1.84 4.62 24.90
CA ASN A 103 2.87 5.30 25.69
C ASN A 103 3.70 6.19 24.76
N SER A 104 4.03 7.39 25.20
CA SER A 104 4.81 8.33 24.38
C SER A 104 5.81 9.16 25.20
N LEU A 105 6.89 9.57 24.54
CA LEU A 105 7.80 10.63 24.97
C LEU A 105 7.58 11.86 24.10
N PHE A 106 7.46 13.03 24.72
CA PHE A 106 7.26 14.31 24.04
C PHE A 106 8.45 15.25 24.26
N ALA A 107 8.82 15.99 23.22
CA ALA A 107 9.85 17.01 23.26
C ALA A 107 9.57 18.18 22.29
N TYR A 108 10.12 19.34 22.63
CA TYR A 108 10.41 20.39 21.64
C TYR A 108 11.86 20.21 21.17
N THR A 109 12.12 20.39 19.88
CA THR A 109 13.44 20.21 19.29
C THR A 109 13.75 21.30 18.27
N TYR A 110 15.05 21.46 17.97
CA TYR A 110 15.53 22.05 16.72
C TYR A 110 16.22 20.96 15.90
N VAL A 111 16.06 21.00 14.58
CA VAL A 111 16.90 20.20 13.69
C VAL A 111 18.27 20.89 13.63
N GLU A 112 19.28 20.25 14.21
CA GLU A 112 20.64 20.77 14.32
C GLU A 112 21.41 20.55 13.02
N SER A 113 21.27 19.36 12.44
CA SER A 113 21.93 18.99 11.19
C SER A 113 21.02 18.11 10.34
N LEU A 114 21.22 18.16 9.03
CA LEU A 114 20.55 17.30 8.07
C LEU A 114 21.51 17.00 6.91
N GLU A 115 21.68 15.72 6.60
CA GLU A 115 22.51 15.23 5.51
C GLU A 115 21.64 14.45 4.51
N LYS A 116 21.90 14.65 3.21
CA LYS A 116 21.24 13.94 2.12
C LYS A 116 22.27 13.16 1.33
N SER A 117 22.16 11.83 1.33
CA SER A 117 23.01 10.93 0.57
C SER A 117 22.25 10.40 -0.65
N ALA A 118 22.68 10.79 -1.85
CA ALA A 118 22.05 10.41 -3.12
C ALA A 118 22.97 9.48 -3.94
N PRO A 119 23.09 8.19 -3.56
CA PRO A 119 23.90 7.21 -4.28
C PRO A 119 23.35 6.90 -5.69
N THR A 120 24.21 6.40 -6.60
CA THR A 120 23.83 6.08 -7.99
C THR A 120 22.80 4.96 -8.11
N ASP A 121 22.90 3.93 -7.26
CA ASP A 121 22.16 2.67 -7.40
C ASP A 121 21.19 2.39 -6.22
N ASN A 122 20.99 3.35 -5.32
CA ASN A 122 20.15 3.20 -4.12
C ASN A 122 19.20 4.40 -3.96
N PHE A 123 18.20 4.29 -3.07
CA PHE A 123 17.31 5.39 -2.73
C PHE A 123 18.06 6.55 -2.07
N LEU A 124 17.50 7.76 -2.20
CA LEU A 124 17.96 8.94 -1.47
C LEU A 124 17.77 8.69 0.02
N GLU A 125 18.85 8.74 0.80
CA GLU A 125 18.80 8.60 2.26
C GLU A 125 18.99 9.97 2.89
N ILE A 126 18.17 10.27 3.89
CA ILE A 126 18.21 11.52 4.64
C ILE A 126 18.42 11.19 6.12
N SER A 127 19.44 11.81 6.70
CA SER A 127 19.79 11.67 8.12
C SER A 127 19.67 13.02 8.79
N ALA A 128 18.97 13.10 9.91
CA ALA A 128 18.77 14.34 10.66
C ALA A 128 19.05 14.14 12.15
N THR A 129 19.74 15.12 12.75
CA THR A 129 19.94 15.19 14.19
C THR A 129 19.06 16.29 14.77
N LEU A 130 18.21 15.93 15.72
CA LEU A 130 17.25 16.80 16.38
C LEU A 130 17.67 17.01 17.83
N GLN A 131 18.13 18.22 18.15
CA GLN A 131 18.52 18.60 19.50
C GLN A 131 17.26 18.83 20.35
N VAL A 132 17.13 18.11 21.45
CA VAL A 132 16.02 18.27 22.39
C VAL A 132 16.22 19.52 23.25
N LEU A 133 15.16 20.30 23.38
CA LEU A 133 15.10 21.46 24.27
C LEU A 133 14.73 21.01 25.69
N ASN A 134 15.68 21.20 26.61
CA ASN A 134 15.60 20.74 27.99
C ASN A 134 15.57 19.22 28.12
N THR A 135 14.40 18.65 28.43
CA THR A 135 14.25 17.21 28.67
C THR A 135 12.90 16.71 28.17
N THR A 136 12.91 15.48 27.68
CA THR A 136 11.70 14.79 27.24
C THR A 136 10.70 14.55 28.39
N LYS A 137 9.41 14.51 28.05
CA LYS A 137 8.31 14.28 28.99
C LYS A 137 7.55 13.02 28.61
N LYS A 138 7.36 12.14 29.59
CA LYS A 138 6.49 10.96 29.42
C LYS A 138 5.02 11.38 29.37
N GLY A 139 4.28 10.77 28.46
CA GLY A 139 2.85 10.98 28.28
C GLY A 139 2.16 9.76 27.68
N GLU A 140 0.87 9.92 27.42
CA GLU A 140 0.04 8.94 26.75
C GLU A 140 -0.75 9.61 25.62
N LEU A 141 -0.84 8.96 24.48
CA LEU A 141 -1.67 9.38 23.34
C LEU A 141 -2.88 8.46 23.20
N ASN A 142 -4.00 9.02 22.74
CA ASN A 142 -5.12 8.20 22.30
C ASN A 142 -4.68 7.28 21.15
N PRO A 143 -5.39 6.15 20.91
CA PRO A 143 -5.11 5.28 19.77
C PRO A 143 -4.94 6.08 18.48
N LEU A 144 -3.80 5.86 17.82
CA LEU A 144 -3.56 6.45 16.50
C LEU A 144 -4.43 5.72 15.46
N PRO A 145 -4.80 6.38 14.34
CA PRO A 145 -5.53 5.73 13.26
C PRO A 145 -4.82 4.46 12.76
N ASP A 146 -5.58 3.48 12.30
CA ASP A 146 -5.01 2.20 11.82
C ASP A 146 -4.03 2.40 10.66
N ASP A 147 -4.29 3.37 9.79
CA ASP A 147 -3.41 3.77 8.67
C ASP A 147 -2.02 4.22 9.14
N VAL A 148 -1.94 4.80 10.35
CA VAL A 148 -0.68 5.26 10.97
C VAL A 148 0.09 4.08 11.59
N LEU A 149 -0.62 3.02 11.99
CA LEU A 149 -0.03 1.90 12.70
C LEU A 149 0.39 0.76 11.75
N ASN A 150 -0.31 0.55 10.64
CA ASN A 150 -0.18 -0.62 9.77
C ASN A 150 0.43 -0.28 8.41
N PHE A 151 1.55 0.43 8.40
CA PHE A 151 2.35 0.62 7.18
C PHE A 151 2.81 -0.73 6.63
N GLY A 152 2.31 -1.11 5.46
CA GLY A 152 2.79 -2.31 4.77
C GLY A 152 1.96 -3.58 5.00
N ASP A 153 0.98 -3.56 5.90
CA ASP A 153 0.12 -4.73 6.14
C ASP A 153 -1.08 -4.67 5.19
N TYR A 154 -1.23 -5.71 4.37
CA TYR A 154 -2.43 -5.94 3.55
C TYR A 154 -3.23 -7.08 4.15
N ASP A 155 -4.55 -6.94 4.14
CA ASP A 155 -5.45 -8.05 4.40
C ASP A 155 -5.51 -9.00 3.20
N PHE A 156 -6.01 -10.22 3.41
CA PHE A 156 -6.23 -11.17 2.33
C PHE A 156 -7.21 -10.59 1.31
N GLU A 157 -6.77 -10.44 0.07
CA GLU A 157 -7.59 -10.05 -1.08
C GLU A 157 -7.88 -11.28 -1.95
N ALA A 158 -9.15 -11.56 -2.22
CA ALA A 158 -9.51 -12.64 -3.14
C ALA A 158 -9.17 -12.25 -4.59
N PRO A 159 -8.81 -13.21 -5.47
CA PRO A 159 -8.51 -12.89 -6.87
C PRO A 159 -9.63 -12.11 -7.56
N GLY A 160 -9.34 -10.89 -8.02
CA GLY A 160 -10.28 -10.01 -8.73
C GLY A 160 -11.10 -9.07 -7.85
N GLU A 161 -10.81 -8.97 -6.55
CA GLU A 161 -11.50 -8.06 -5.62
C GLU A 161 -11.07 -6.60 -5.76
N LYS A 162 -9.78 -6.33 -5.94
CA LYS A 162 -9.24 -5.00 -6.26
C LYS A 162 -8.31 -5.06 -7.47
N THR A 163 -7.96 -3.89 -7.98
CA THR A 163 -6.93 -3.70 -9.01
C THR A 163 -5.98 -2.59 -8.59
N GLY A 164 -4.83 -2.47 -9.25
CA GLY A 164 -3.80 -1.50 -8.89
C GLY A 164 -2.62 -2.11 -8.15
N GLU A 165 -1.73 -1.26 -7.68
CA GLU A 165 -0.54 -1.64 -6.90
C GLU A 165 -0.85 -1.55 -5.40
N PHE A 166 -0.01 -2.19 -4.58
CA PHE A 166 -0.09 -2.10 -3.12
C PHE A 166 -0.12 -0.62 -2.68
N ASN A 167 -1.05 -0.25 -1.79
CA ASN A 167 -1.34 1.14 -1.37
C ASN A 167 -1.86 2.09 -2.48
N GLY A 168 -2.28 1.54 -3.63
CA GLY A 168 -2.90 2.26 -4.74
C GLY A 168 -4.10 1.50 -5.30
N GLU A 169 -4.80 0.76 -4.44
CA GLU A 169 -5.86 -0.14 -4.85
C GLU A 169 -7.14 0.62 -5.24
N GLU A 170 -7.70 0.25 -6.39
CA GLU A 170 -8.94 0.79 -6.92
C GLU A 170 -10.06 -0.23 -6.74
N THR A 171 -11.17 0.20 -6.12
CA THR A 171 -12.38 -0.61 -5.90
C THR A 171 -13.44 -0.31 -6.95
N THR A 172 -13.06 -0.22 -8.22
CA THR A 172 -14.02 0.07 -9.27
C THR A 172 -15.07 -1.04 -9.33
N THR A 173 -16.35 -0.68 -9.21
CA THR A 173 -17.45 -1.65 -9.29
C THR A 173 -17.42 -2.35 -10.65
N PRO A 174 -17.38 -3.69 -10.70
CA PRO A 174 -17.34 -4.42 -11.96
C PRO A 174 -18.59 -4.12 -12.78
N VAL A 175 -18.42 -3.86 -14.08
CA VAL A 175 -19.52 -3.70 -15.02
C VAL A 175 -19.98 -5.10 -15.41
N ALA A 176 -21.13 -5.50 -14.88
CA ALA A 176 -21.71 -6.81 -15.14
C ALA A 176 -22.11 -6.98 -16.61
N VAL A 177 -21.98 -8.20 -17.11
CA VAL A 177 -22.62 -8.58 -18.37
C VAL A 177 -24.14 -8.50 -18.23
N THR A 178 -24.81 -7.99 -19.26
CA THR A 178 -26.27 -7.87 -19.35
C THR A 178 -26.85 -8.65 -20.52
N GLY A 179 -26.01 -9.14 -21.44
CA GLY A 179 -26.45 -9.95 -22.56
C GLY A 179 -25.31 -10.49 -23.40
N LEU A 180 -25.65 -11.47 -24.24
CA LEU A 180 -24.76 -12.11 -25.20
C LEU A 180 -25.49 -12.25 -26.54
N SER A 181 -24.79 -11.97 -27.64
CA SER A 181 -25.25 -12.29 -28.99
C SER A 181 -24.15 -13.02 -29.75
N VAL A 182 -24.52 -13.83 -30.74
CA VAL A 182 -23.56 -14.56 -31.58
C VAL A 182 -23.84 -14.30 -33.05
N ASN A 183 -22.80 -14.16 -33.86
CA ASN A 183 -22.92 -13.98 -35.30
C ASN A 183 -21.93 -14.90 -36.05
N PRO A 184 -22.37 -15.61 -37.10
CA PRO A 184 -23.75 -15.71 -37.59
C PRO A 184 -24.63 -16.60 -36.70
N THR A 185 -25.96 -16.42 -36.76
CA THR A 185 -26.95 -17.27 -36.05
C THR A 185 -27.18 -18.61 -36.74
N THR A 186 -26.83 -18.71 -38.03
CA THR A 186 -26.83 -19.92 -38.84
C THR A 186 -25.53 -20.00 -39.60
N LEU A 187 -24.87 -21.15 -39.57
CA LEU A 187 -23.57 -21.36 -40.20
C LEU A 187 -23.61 -22.63 -41.04
N THR A 188 -23.13 -22.56 -42.27
CA THR A 188 -22.93 -23.74 -43.12
C THR A 188 -21.43 -23.97 -43.27
N VAL A 189 -20.97 -25.17 -42.97
CA VAL A 189 -19.54 -25.53 -43.04
C VAL A 189 -19.40 -26.84 -43.80
N SER A 190 -18.43 -26.93 -44.72
CA SER A 190 -18.15 -28.21 -45.38
C SER A 190 -17.43 -29.17 -44.45
N GLU A 191 -17.59 -30.48 -44.65
CA GLU A 191 -16.85 -31.50 -43.91
C GLU A 191 -15.33 -31.26 -43.99
N GLY A 192 -14.66 -31.30 -42.84
CA GLY A 192 -13.22 -31.02 -42.70
C GLY A 192 -12.83 -29.55 -42.84
N ARG A 193 -13.79 -28.62 -42.95
CA ARG A 193 -13.54 -27.17 -42.99
C ARG A 193 -13.90 -26.51 -41.66
N THR A 194 -13.37 -25.30 -41.50
CA THR A 194 -13.57 -24.50 -40.30
C THR A 194 -14.16 -23.15 -40.65
N GLU A 195 -15.07 -22.68 -39.81
CA GLU A 195 -15.70 -21.37 -39.90
C GLU A 195 -15.75 -20.75 -38.51
N SER A 196 -15.69 -19.42 -38.40
CA SER A 196 -15.68 -18.74 -37.10
C SER A 196 -17.04 -18.16 -36.74
N ILE A 197 -17.43 -18.29 -35.48
CA ILE A 197 -18.52 -17.54 -34.86
C ILE A 197 -17.96 -16.48 -33.92
N VAL A 198 -18.60 -15.32 -33.88
CA VAL A 198 -18.22 -14.20 -33.03
C VAL A 198 -19.28 -13.98 -31.96
N ALA A 199 -18.90 -14.18 -30.69
CA ALA A 199 -19.70 -13.86 -29.53
C ALA A 199 -19.48 -12.38 -29.12
N ASN A 200 -20.56 -11.60 -29.12
CA ASN A 200 -20.57 -10.19 -28.71
C ASN A 200 -21.24 -10.05 -27.34
N VAL A 201 -20.43 -9.76 -26.32
CA VAL A 201 -20.85 -9.52 -24.93
C VAL A 201 -21.30 -8.07 -24.75
N VAL A 202 -22.43 -7.85 -24.07
CA VAL A 202 -23.02 -6.54 -23.81
C VAL A 202 -23.06 -6.28 -22.30
N PRO A 203 -22.65 -5.10 -21.80
CA PRO A 203 -22.11 -3.97 -22.56
C PRO A 203 -20.66 -4.19 -23.03
N VAL A 204 -20.21 -3.40 -24.01
CA VAL A 204 -18.84 -3.50 -24.57
C VAL A 204 -17.76 -3.25 -23.53
N ASN A 205 -18.07 -2.57 -22.42
CA ASN A 205 -17.16 -2.32 -21.31
C ASN A 205 -17.39 -3.25 -20.11
N ALA A 206 -18.10 -4.38 -20.28
CA ALA A 206 -18.22 -5.38 -19.23
C ALA A 206 -16.84 -5.82 -18.72
N THR A 207 -16.70 -6.00 -17.41
CA THR A 207 -15.42 -6.29 -16.76
C THR A 207 -14.91 -7.69 -17.13
N ASN A 208 -15.80 -8.69 -17.18
CA ASN A 208 -15.48 -10.04 -17.63
C ASN A 208 -16.26 -10.39 -18.91
N LYS A 209 -15.56 -10.49 -20.04
CA LYS A 209 -16.14 -10.82 -21.36
C LYS A 209 -15.80 -12.24 -21.81
N SER A 210 -15.32 -13.09 -20.90
CA SER A 210 -14.98 -14.47 -21.24
C SER A 210 -16.24 -15.25 -21.64
N VAL A 211 -16.13 -16.02 -22.71
CA VAL A 211 -17.20 -16.85 -23.27
C VAL A 211 -16.68 -18.26 -23.43
N THR A 212 -17.50 -19.24 -23.07
CA THR A 212 -17.26 -20.67 -23.32
C THR A 212 -18.20 -21.15 -24.42
N TYR A 213 -17.77 -22.14 -25.20
CA TYR A 213 -18.55 -22.71 -26.29
C TYR A 213 -18.76 -24.20 -26.07
N THR A 214 -19.92 -24.70 -26.46
CA THR A 214 -20.27 -26.13 -26.43
C THR A 214 -21.01 -26.52 -27.70
N SER A 215 -20.84 -27.75 -28.16
CA SER A 215 -21.61 -28.32 -29.26
C SER A 215 -22.69 -29.27 -28.73
N SER A 216 -23.86 -29.26 -29.36
CA SER A 216 -24.90 -30.26 -29.09
C SER A 216 -24.51 -31.65 -29.59
N ASP A 217 -23.63 -31.74 -30.60
CA ASP A 217 -23.15 -32.99 -31.18
C ASP A 217 -21.74 -32.80 -31.78
N GLU A 218 -20.73 -33.21 -31.00
CA GLU A 218 -19.31 -33.15 -31.41
C GLU A 218 -18.95 -34.13 -32.54
N ALA A 219 -19.78 -35.14 -32.81
CA ALA A 219 -19.57 -36.05 -33.95
C ALA A 219 -19.97 -35.39 -35.28
N ILE A 220 -20.80 -34.34 -35.24
CA ILE A 220 -21.23 -33.57 -36.40
C ILE A 220 -20.40 -32.28 -36.53
N ALA A 221 -20.27 -31.50 -35.46
CA ALA A 221 -19.46 -30.28 -35.45
C ALA A 221 -18.82 -30.02 -34.08
N THR A 222 -17.55 -29.62 -34.08
CA THR A 222 -16.82 -29.22 -32.86
C THR A 222 -16.57 -27.73 -32.85
N VAL A 223 -16.37 -27.14 -31.67
CA VAL A 223 -16.03 -25.72 -31.51
C VAL A 223 -14.89 -25.58 -30.53
N ASN A 224 -13.91 -24.73 -30.85
CA ASN A 224 -12.78 -24.47 -29.95
C ASN A 224 -13.04 -23.24 -29.06
N VAL A 225 -12.11 -22.96 -28.14
CA VAL A 225 -12.20 -21.83 -27.19
C VAL A 225 -12.21 -20.44 -27.85
N GLN A 226 -11.83 -20.35 -29.13
CA GLN A 226 -11.82 -19.11 -29.91
C GLN A 226 -13.12 -18.92 -30.70
N GLY A 227 -14.08 -19.84 -30.61
CA GLY A 227 -15.31 -19.81 -31.42
C GLY A 227 -15.09 -20.29 -32.86
N VAL A 228 -14.04 -21.07 -33.13
CA VAL A 228 -13.85 -21.70 -34.45
C VAL A 228 -14.58 -23.03 -34.47
N VAL A 229 -15.57 -23.14 -35.35
CA VAL A 229 -16.39 -24.33 -35.58
C VAL A 229 -15.76 -25.18 -36.68
N THR A 230 -15.62 -26.48 -36.46
CA THR A 230 -15.11 -27.45 -37.44
C THR A 230 -16.22 -28.43 -37.81
N GLY A 231 -16.51 -28.58 -39.11
CA GLY A 231 -17.43 -29.60 -39.61
C GLY A 231 -16.76 -30.98 -39.58
N VAL A 232 -17.37 -31.95 -38.88
CA VAL A 232 -16.82 -33.31 -38.71
C VAL A 232 -17.53 -34.32 -39.62
N ALA A 233 -18.86 -34.25 -39.73
CA ALA A 233 -19.66 -35.14 -40.58
C ALA A 233 -20.94 -34.44 -41.02
N GLU A 234 -21.52 -34.85 -42.16
CA GLU A 234 -22.81 -34.33 -42.66
C GLU A 234 -23.90 -34.41 -41.58
N GLY A 235 -24.61 -33.30 -41.36
CA GLY A 235 -25.66 -33.24 -40.34
C GLY A 235 -25.91 -31.84 -39.81
N SER A 236 -26.67 -31.75 -38.72
CA SER A 236 -26.96 -30.48 -38.04
C SER A 236 -26.55 -30.53 -36.58
N ALA A 237 -25.83 -29.52 -36.11
CA ALA A 237 -25.45 -29.35 -34.71
C ALA A 237 -25.77 -27.91 -34.26
N THR A 238 -25.94 -27.70 -32.96
CA THR A 238 -26.11 -26.36 -32.39
C THR A 238 -24.90 -26.04 -31.52
N ILE A 239 -24.24 -24.93 -31.82
CA ILE A 239 -23.17 -24.39 -30.99
C ILE A 239 -23.76 -23.38 -30.02
N THR A 240 -23.52 -23.57 -28.73
CA THR A 240 -23.97 -22.67 -27.66
C THR A 240 -22.78 -21.93 -27.08
N ALA A 241 -22.80 -20.60 -27.19
CA ALA A 241 -21.89 -19.69 -26.51
C ALA A 241 -22.50 -19.25 -25.17
N THR A 242 -21.72 -19.28 -24.10
CA THR A 242 -22.16 -18.93 -22.75
C THR A 242 -21.16 -17.97 -22.11
N THR A 243 -21.62 -16.83 -21.59
CA THR A 243 -20.73 -15.93 -20.83
C THR A 243 -20.37 -16.53 -19.49
N VAL A 244 -19.10 -16.40 -19.09
CA VAL A 244 -18.65 -16.82 -17.76
C VAL A 244 -19.29 -15.95 -16.68
N ASP A 245 -19.40 -14.64 -16.94
CA ASP A 245 -20.12 -13.70 -16.10
C ASP A 245 -21.61 -13.63 -16.47
N GLY A 246 -22.50 -13.80 -15.49
CA GLY A 246 -23.96 -13.75 -15.65
C GLY A 246 -24.62 -14.94 -16.38
N GLY A 247 -23.87 -15.84 -17.00
CA GLY A 247 -24.40 -17.08 -17.61
C GLY A 247 -25.33 -16.87 -18.82
N PHE A 248 -25.17 -15.77 -19.56
CA PHE A 248 -25.99 -15.49 -20.74
C PHE A 248 -25.60 -16.39 -21.91
N THR A 249 -26.60 -16.93 -22.61
CA THR A 249 -26.40 -17.89 -23.69
C THR A 249 -26.84 -17.35 -25.04
N ALA A 250 -26.11 -17.66 -26.10
CA ALA A 250 -26.50 -17.42 -27.49
C ALA A 250 -26.13 -18.63 -28.35
N THR A 251 -26.95 -18.96 -29.35
CA THR A 251 -26.81 -20.20 -30.13
C THR A 251 -26.63 -19.93 -31.63
N THR A 252 -25.79 -20.73 -32.27
CA THR A 252 -25.65 -20.80 -33.73
C THR A 252 -26.05 -22.19 -34.21
N ALA A 253 -27.00 -22.25 -35.16
CA ALA A 253 -27.35 -23.49 -35.84
C ALA A 253 -26.33 -23.79 -36.95
N VAL A 254 -25.64 -24.91 -36.85
CA VAL A 254 -24.61 -25.34 -37.79
C VAL A 254 -25.17 -26.45 -38.67
N THR A 255 -25.03 -26.31 -39.99
CA THR A 255 -25.32 -27.34 -40.98
C THR A 255 -24.03 -27.74 -41.67
N VAL A 256 -23.66 -29.01 -41.58
CA VAL A 256 -22.46 -29.56 -42.23
C VAL A 256 -22.85 -30.21 -43.54
N THR A 257 -22.20 -29.82 -44.63
CA THR A 257 -22.42 -30.36 -45.97
C THR A 257 -21.16 -31.04 -46.49
N ILE A 258 -21.32 -32.00 -47.40
CA ILE A 258 -20.20 -32.68 -48.08
C ILE A 258 -19.56 -31.77 -49.14
#